data_AF-A0A849T1X2-F1
#
_entry.id   AF-A0A849T1X2-F1
#
_cell.length_a   1.000
_cell.length_b   1.000
_cell.length_c   1.000
_cell.angle_alpha   90.00
_cell.angle_beta   90.00
_cell.angle_gamma   90.00
#
_symmetry.space_group_name_H-M   'P 1'
#
loop_
_entity.id
_entity.type
_entity.pdbx_description
1 polymer ?
#
loop_
_entity_poly.entity_id
_entity_poly.type
_entity_poly.pdbx_seq_one_letter_code
_entity_poly.pdbx_strand_id
1 'polypeptide(L)'
;MKITEKRHHRAEMTPEAKALRELRLDKGLSIREVCKQLDKSEGFLRHIETGRRDFPRKMVLETILKVYEATYKMFRHRVTAVMEAESKVGAKEELKGLIDQLTEDKVAVVMSVVKGLLG
;
A
#
# COMPACT_ATOMS: atom_id res chain seq x y z
N MET A 1 -6.53 28.97 -8.00
CA MET A 1 -5.19 28.52 -7.56
C MET A 1 -5.39 27.50 -6.45
N LYS A 2 -5.26 26.18 -6.72
CA LYS A 2 -5.50 25.15 -5.69
C LYS A 2 -4.32 25.16 -4.72
N ILE A 3 -4.57 25.57 -3.48
CA ILE A 3 -3.62 25.45 -2.37
C ILE A 3 -3.44 23.95 -2.11
N THR A 4 -2.33 23.37 -2.54
CA THR A 4 -1.92 22.03 -2.15
C THR A 4 -1.50 22.09 -0.69
N GLU A 5 -2.45 21.87 0.21
CA GLU A 5 -2.20 21.58 1.63
C GLU A 5 -1.13 20.48 1.72
N LYS A 6 0.06 20.83 2.23
CA LYS A 6 1.13 19.85 2.42
C LYS A 6 0.68 18.84 3.47
N ARG A 7 0.83 17.54 3.20
CA ARG A 7 0.37 16.39 4.03
C ARG A 7 1.01 16.25 5.43
N HIS A 8 1.52 17.31 6.03
CA HIS A 8 2.22 17.27 7.31
C HIS A 8 1.35 16.79 8.49
N HIS A 9 0.02 16.95 8.42
CA HIS A 9 -0.89 16.63 9.52
C HIS A 9 -1.63 15.29 9.39
N ARG A 10 -1.58 14.60 8.24
CA ARG A 10 -2.25 13.32 8.02
C ARG A 10 -1.29 12.30 7.42
N ALA A 11 -1.05 11.22 8.14
CA ALA A 11 -0.32 10.08 7.61
C ALA A 11 -1.29 9.24 6.76
N GLU A 12 -1.25 9.42 5.45
CA GLU A 12 -2.00 8.59 4.51
C GLU A 12 -1.04 7.56 3.91
N MET A 13 -1.08 6.36 4.47
CA MET A 13 -0.22 5.27 4.00
C MET A 13 -0.72 4.77 2.65
N THR A 14 0.02 5.06 1.58
CA THR A 14 -0.30 4.57 0.24
C THR A 14 0.41 3.24 -0.05
N PRO A 15 -0.09 2.45 -1.03
CA PRO A 15 0.59 1.25 -1.49
C PRO A 15 2.04 1.52 -1.95
N GLU A 16 2.31 2.69 -2.53
CA GLU A 16 3.66 3.11 -2.92
C GLU A 16 4.59 3.31 -1.73
N ALA A 17 4.11 3.95 -0.66
CA ALA A 17 4.88 4.16 0.56
C ALA A 17 5.24 2.81 1.21
N LYS A 18 4.28 1.88 1.27
CA LYS A 18 4.49 0.51 1.78
C LYS A 18 5.46 -0.27 0.90
N ALA A 19 5.26 -0.28 -0.40
CA ALA A 19 6.13 -0.98 -1.34
C ALA A 19 7.58 -0.47 -1.27
N LEU A 20 7.77 0.85 -1.14
CA LEU A 20 9.10 1.44 -0.99
C LEU A 20 9.77 0.98 0.32
N ARG A 21 9.01 0.98 1.42
CA ARG A 21 9.48 0.49 2.71
C ARG A 21 9.86 -0.98 2.66
N GLU A 22 9.03 -1.82 2.05
CA GLU A 22 9.29 -3.26 1.92
C GLU A 22 10.57 -3.52 1.12
N LEU A 23 10.77 -2.84 -0.01
CA LEU A 23 12.00 -2.96 -0.78
C LEU A 23 13.25 -2.62 0.03
N ARG A 24 13.18 -1.58 0.88
CA ARG A 24 14.28 -1.23 1.78
C ARG A 24 14.57 -2.34 2.78
N LEU A 25 13.52 -2.90 3.38
CA LEU A 25 13.64 -3.94 4.39
C LEU A 25 14.13 -5.27 3.80
N ASP A 26 13.70 -5.63 2.59
CA ASP A 26 14.18 -6.80 1.85
C ASP A 26 15.69 -6.73 1.57
N LYS A 27 16.23 -5.51 1.46
CA LYS A 27 17.67 -5.24 1.31
C LYS A 27 18.42 -5.13 2.64
N GLY A 28 17.73 -5.24 3.77
CA GLY A 28 18.32 -5.11 5.11
C GLY A 28 18.82 -3.70 5.44
N LEU A 29 18.39 -2.68 4.69
CA LEU A 29 18.88 -1.31 4.83
C LEU A 29 18.10 -0.55 5.92
N SER A 30 18.81 0.11 6.83
CA SER A 30 18.21 1.07 7.75
C SER A 30 17.93 2.42 7.04
N ILE A 31 16.97 3.19 7.57
CA ILE A 31 16.70 4.55 7.08
C ILE A 31 17.97 5.42 7.13
N ARG A 32 18.77 5.26 8.19
CA ARG A 32 20.01 6.02 8.40
C ARG A 32 21.04 5.74 7.29
N GLU A 33 21.25 4.48 6.94
CA GLU A 33 22.19 4.08 5.89
C GLU A 33 21.78 4.64 4.53
N VAL A 34 20.49 4.53 4.20
CA VAL A 34 19.96 5.04 2.93
C VAL A 34 20.11 6.57 2.85
N CYS A 35 19.70 7.27 3.91
CA CYS A 35 19.77 8.73 3.96
C CYS A 35 21.22 9.25 3.90
N LYS A 36 22.19 8.51 4.46
CA LYS A 36 23.62 8.80 4.32
C LYS A 36 24.07 8.72 2.86
N GLN A 37 23.63 7.70 2.12
CA GLN A 37 23.97 7.55 0.69
C GLN A 37 23.28 8.59 -0.20
N LEU A 38 22.08 9.05 0.18
CA LEU A 38 21.30 10.03 -0.57
C LEU A 38 21.64 11.49 -0.26
N ASP A 39 22.47 11.74 0.77
CA ASP A 39 22.69 13.06 1.35
C ASP A 39 21.35 13.75 1.72
N LYS A 40 20.57 13.07 2.58
CA LYS A 40 19.26 13.52 3.07
C LYS A 40 19.13 13.29 4.57
N SER A 41 18.20 14.00 5.20
CA SER A 41 17.81 13.73 6.60
C SER A 41 17.02 12.44 6.73
N GLU A 42 17.07 11.77 7.87
CA GLU A 42 16.22 10.58 8.10
C GLU A 42 14.72 10.89 8.00
N GLY A 43 14.32 12.09 8.41
CA GLY A 43 12.95 12.56 8.29
C GLY A 43 12.46 12.62 6.84
N PHE A 44 13.35 12.87 5.88
CA PHE A 44 13.01 12.85 4.45
C PHE A 44 12.44 11.50 4.02
N LEU A 45 13.19 10.42 4.27
CA LEU A 45 12.79 9.08 3.86
C LEU A 45 11.68 8.52 4.74
N ARG A 46 11.78 8.74 6.06
CA ARG A 46 10.77 8.30 7.02
C ARG A 46 9.38 8.83 6.66
N HIS A 47 9.27 10.13 6.34
CA HIS A 47 7.97 10.70 6.01
C HIS A 47 7.40 10.17 4.69
N ILE A 48 8.24 9.79 3.72
CA ILE A 48 7.80 9.14 2.49
C ILE A 48 7.27 7.74 2.79
N GLU A 49 8.07 6.90 3.48
CA GLU A 49 7.73 5.51 3.78
C GLU A 49 6.56 5.36 4.77
N THR A 50 6.23 6.40 5.53
CA THR A 50 5.07 6.42 6.43
C THR A 50 3.86 7.17 5.88
N GLY A 51 3.92 7.67 4.64
CA GLY A 51 2.82 8.44 4.04
C GLY A 51 2.54 9.79 4.70
N ARG A 52 3.49 10.34 5.48
CA ARG A 52 3.43 11.68 6.10
C ARG A 52 3.85 12.80 5.16
N ARG A 53 4.28 12.45 3.95
CA ARG A 53 4.63 13.35 2.86
C ARG A 53 4.08 12.78 1.57
N ASP A 54 3.79 13.66 0.61
CA ASP A 54 3.51 13.25 -0.77
C ASP A 54 4.61 12.34 -1.30
N PHE A 55 4.19 11.34 -2.08
CA PHE A 55 5.11 10.42 -2.70
C PHE A 55 6.03 11.17 -3.69
N PRO A 56 7.35 10.89 -3.70
CA PRO A 56 8.30 11.65 -4.50
C PRO A 56 8.02 11.54 -6.01
N ARG A 57 8.39 12.59 -6.75
CA ARG A 57 8.42 12.57 -8.22
C ARG A 57 9.44 11.55 -8.73
N LYS A 58 9.28 11.10 -9.97
CA LYS A 58 10.07 10.05 -10.62
C LYS A 58 11.58 10.17 -10.41
N MET A 59 12.17 11.36 -10.62
CA MET A 59 13.62 11.57 -10.47
C MET A 59 14.11 11.27 -9.04
N VAL A 60 13.36 11.68 -8.02
CA VAL A 60 13.71 11.44 -6.60
C VAL A 60 13.44 9.99 -6.22
N LEU A 61 12.38 9.38 -6.77
CA LEU A 61 12.13 7.96 -6.59
C LEU A 61 13.28 7.12 -7.17
N GLU A 62 13.76 7.45 -8.37
CA GLU A 62 14.86 6.73 -9.02
C GLU A 62 16.16 6.78 -8.22
N THR A 63 16.47 7.90 -7.55
CA THR A 63 17.66 7.96 -6.69
C THR A 63 17.52 7.07 -5.46
N ILE A 64 16.33 7.01 -4.84
CA ILE A 64 16.05 6.09 -3.73
C ILE A 64 16.16 4.64 -4.19
N LEU A 65 15.52 4.29 -5.30
CA LEU A 65 15.52 2.93 -5.83
C LEU A 65 16.93 2.47 -6.23
N LYS A 66 17.81 3.38 -6.69
CA LYS A 66 19.21 3.07 -6.96
C LYS A 66 19.95 2.61 -5.71
N VAL A 67 19.73 3.27 -4.55
CA VAL A 67 20.31 2.85 -3.26
C VAL A 67 19.74 1.51 -2.81
N TYR A 68 18.48 1.22 -3.16
CA TYR A 68 17.86 -0.07 -2.86
C TYR A 68 18.26 -1.15 -3.87
N GLU A 69 19.10 -0.85 -4.85
CA GLU A 69 19.43 -1.75 -5.97
C GLU A 69 18.17 -2.35 -6.63
N ALA A 70 17.13 -1.54 -6.72
CA ALA A 70 15.82 -1.92 -7.25
C ALA A 70 15.53 -1.17 -8.55
N THR A 71 14.93 -1.86 -9.50
CA THR A 71 14.44 -1.20 -10.72
C THR A 71 13.05 -0.60 -10.49
N TYR A 72 12.67 0.38 -11.30
CA TYR A 72 11.30 0.90 -11.29
C TYR A 72 10.26 -0.19 -11.56
N LYS A 73 10.59 -1.19 -12.40
CA LYS A 73 9.73 -2.35 -12.68
C LYS A 73 9.48 -3.18 -11.42
N MET A 74 10.53 -3.48 -10.64
CA MET A 74 10.42 -4.18 -9.36
C MET A 74 9.55 -3.41 -8.37
N PHE A 75 9.77 -2.09 -8.29
CA PHE A 75 8.93 -1.21 -7.47
C PHE A 75 7.46 -1.29 -7.87
N ARG A 76 7.14 -1.19 -9.17
CA ARG A 76 5.75 -1.29 -9.64
C ARG A 76 5.13 -2.66 -9.37
N HIS A 77 5.88 -3.75 -9.56
CA HIS A 77 5.42 -5.08 -9.16
C HIS A 77 5.10 -5.16 -7.68
N ARG A 78 5.95 -4.55 -6.83
CA ARG A 78 5.70 -4.54 -5.40
C ARG A 78 4.47 -3.72 -5.03
N VAL A 79 4.27 -2.56 -5.66
CA VAL A 79 3.05 -1.76 -5.49
C VAL A 79 1.81 -2.57 -5.84
N THR A 80 1.82 -3.28 -6.97
CA THR A 80 0.71 -4.18 -7.35
C THR A 80 0.49 -5.27 -6.31
N ALA A 81 1.54 -5.94 -5.83
CA ALA A 81 1.42 -6.97 -4.80
C ALA A 81 0.84 -6.44 -3.48
N VAL A 82 1.24 -5.23 -3.06
CA VAL A 82 0.66 -4.55 -1.89
C VAL A 82 -0.82 -4.23 -2.12
N MET A 83 -1.13 -3.66 -3.29
CA MET A 83 -2.51 -3.37 -3.66
C MET A 83 -3.35 -4.65 -3.70
N GLU A 84 -2.87 -5.74 -4.27
CA GLU A 84 -3.57 -7.02 -4.30
C GLU A 84 -3.73 -7.61 -2.91
N ALA A 85 -2.72 -7.54 -2.05
CA ALA A 85 -2.83 -8.00 -0.66
C ALA A 85 -3.89 -7.22 0.13
N GLU A 86 -4.03 -5.92 -0.16
CA GLU A 86 -5.04 -5.04 0.45
C GLU A 86 -6.41 -5.12 -0.25
N SER A 87 -6.41 -5.42 -1.55
CA SER A 87 -7.59 -5.58 -2.41
C SER A 87 -8.08 -7.01 -2.45
N LYS A 88 -7.44 -7.95 -1.73
CA LYS A 88 -8.09 -9.16 -1.25
C LYS A 88 -9.21 -8.69 -0.35
N VAL A 89 -10.31 -8.34 -1.02
CA VAL A 89 -11.64 -8.11 -0.52
C VAL A 89 -11.81 -9.16 0.58
N GLY A 90 -11.78 -8.74 1.84
CA GLY A 90 -11.86 -9.71 2.94
C GLY A 90 -13.07 -10.60 2.72
N ALA A 91 -13.04 -11.86 3.14
CA ALA A 91 -14.08 -12.85 2.81
C ALA A 91 -15.53 -12.34 2.94
N LYS A 92 -15.77 -11.39 3.86
CA LYS A 92 -17.05 -10.67 4.00
C LYS A 92 -17.44 -9.80 2.80
N GLU A 93 -16.52 -9.02 2.27
CA GLU A 93 -16.78 -8.09 1.16
C GLU A 93 -16.84 -8.86 -0.17
N GLU A 94 -16.14 -10.00 -0.27
CA GLU A 94 -16.22 -10.92 -1.42
C GLU A 94 -17.58 -11.63 -1.40
N LEU A 95 -17.98 -12.14 -0.23
CA LEU A 95 -19.31 -12.70 -0.01
C LEU A 95 -20.41 -11.70 -0.33
N LYS A 96 -20.26 -10.43 0.06
CA LYS A 96 -21.22 -9.37 -0.26
C LYS A 96 -21.34 -9.15 -1.77
N GLY A 97 -20.22 -9.03 -2.48
CA GLY A 97 -20.22 -8.89 -3.94
C GLY A 97 -20.82 -10.10 -4.66
N LEU A 98 -20.65 -11.31 -4.12
CA LEU A 98 -21.30 -12.51 -4.62
C LEU A 98 -22.81 -12.49 -4.35
N ILE A 99 -23.23 -12.10 -3.15
CA ILE A 99 -24.66 -11.99 -2.76
C ILE A 99 -25.39 -10.98 -3.65
N ASP A 100 -24.76 -9.84 -3.96
CA ASP A 100 -25.35 -8.79 -4.82
C ASP A 100 -25.67 -9.28 -6.25
N GLN A 101 -25.08 -10.40 -6.69
CA GLN A 101 -25.32 -11.01 -8.00
C GLN A 101 -26.33 -12.16 -7.97
N LEU A 102 -26.79 -12.57 -6.78
CA LEU A 102 -27.72 -13.68 -6.63
C LEU A 102 -29.17 -13.23 -6.81
N THR A 103 -30.00 -14.16 -7.29
CA THR A 103 -31.45 -14.02 -7.26
C THR A 103 -31.97 -14.24 -5.84
N GLU A 104 -33.13 -13.66 -5.51
CA GLU A 104 -33.77 -13.78 -4.18
C GLU A 104 -33.82 -15.24 -3.66
N ASP A 105 -34.21 -16.19 -4.52
CA ASP A 105 -34.27 -17.61 -4.15
C ASP A 105 -32.91 -18.19 -3.72
N LYS A 106 -31.82 -17.74 -4.36
CA LYS A 106 -30.45 -18.18 -4.01
C LYS A 106 -29.95 -17.47 -2.75
N VAL A 107 -30.33 -16.21 -2.54
CA VAL A 107 -30.04 -15.48 -1.29
C VAL A 107 -30.71 -16.18 -0.10
N ALA A 108 -31.94 -16.66 -0.26
CA ALA A 108 -32.65 -17.42 0.77
C ALA A 108 -31.90 -18.71 1.17
N VAL A 109 -31.30 -19.41 0.21
CA VAL A 109 -30.46 -20.60 0.46
C VAL A 109 -29.17 -20.23 1.18
N VAL A 110 -28.47 -19.17 0.76
CA VAL A 110 -27.28 -18.70 1.47
C VAL A 110 -27.62 -18.32 2.91
N MET A 111 -28.75 -17.65 3.13
CA MET A 111 -29.26 -17.26 4.44
C MET A 111 -29.55 -18.47 5.34
N SER A 112 -30.09 -19.57 4.80
CA SER A 112 -30.36 -20.78 5.58
C SER A 112 -29.08 -21.47 6.05
N VAL A 113 -28.06 -21.53 5.19
CA VAL A 113 -26.73 -22.06 5.54
C VAL A 113 -26.07 -21.21 6.62
N VAL A 114 -26.06 -19.88 6.46
CA VAL A 114 -25.44 -18.98 7.45
C VAL A 114 -26.14 -19.07 8.80
N LYS A 115 -27.48 -19.15 8.83
CA LYS A 115 -28.24 -19.37 10.07
C LYS A 115 -27.90 -20.70 10.73
N GLY A 116 -27.72 -21.76 9.94
CA GLY A 116 -27.31 -23.07 10.43
C GLY A 116 -25.89 -23.12 11.01
N LEU A 117 -25.02 -22.19 10.64
CA LEU A 117 -23.67 -22.03 11.21
C LEU A 117 -23.63 -21.16 12.47
N LEU A 118 -24.67 -20.35 12.70
CA LEU A 118 -24.78 -19.43 13.85
C LEU A 118 -25.67 -19.97 14.98
N GLY A 119 -26.44 -21.03 14.72
CA GLY A 119 -27.18 -21.80 15.71
C GLY A 119 -26.33 -22.94 16.27
#